data_AF-A0A059X0S5-F1
#
_entry.id   AF-A0A059X0S5-F1
#
_cell.length_a   1.000
_cell.length_b   1.000
_cell.length_c   1.000
_cell.angle_alpha   90.00
_cell.angle_beta   90.00
_cell.angle_gamma   90.00
#
_symmetry.space_group_name_H-M   'P 1'
#
loop_
_entity.id
_entity.type
_entity.pdbx_description
1 polymer ?
#
loop_
_entity_poly.entity_id
_entity_poly.type
_entity_poly.pdbx_seq_one_letter_code
_entity_poly.pdbx_strand_id
1 'polypeptide(L)'
;MKSNPGFIFSGKTTNDVLKQVWSTIQTKGHEYQSQRGPVRSIKGTMMVITDPLNEAKNYPYWDKTSDDWYQDNFVRKATNTPPETLKSGSDIYAYKYVWRSRYYDGGVGHVKGVVEVFKKAGVNTIDFKNKQELVALLKKAYQLYHPELILAVLSWKGKDLLNFYLENPKILDVELKRSRRDTLQSVIDEIKSSSASRRAITPSFTYEQIDHSGAAGGVPVYQNYQLYVNFDK
;
A
#
# COMPACT_ATOMS: atom_id res chain seq x y z
N MET A 1 28.04 5.08 21.05
CA MET A 1 26.61 5.15 21.38
C MET A 1 26.16 3.75 21.78
N LYS A 2 25.60 3.55 22.99
CA LYS A 2 24.98 2.26 23.34
C LYS A 2 23.72 2.12 22.49
N SER A 3 23.67 1.16 21.58
CA SER A 3 22.47 0.86 20.79
C SER A 3 21.37 0.45 21.75
N ASN A 4 20.31 1.24 21.85
CA ASN A 4 19.12 0.83 22.56
C ASN A 4 18.53 -0.36 21.77
N PRO A 5 18.45 -1.58 22.32
CA PRO A 5 18.18 -2.81 21.54
C PRO A 5 16.73 -2.92 21.01
N GLY A 6 15.96 -1.83 21.02
CA GLY A 6 14.54 -1.84 20.70
C GLY A 6 13.70 -2.48 21.79
N PHE A 7 12.40 -2.61 21.53
CA PHE A 7 11.46 -3.30 22.41
C PHE A 7 10.99 -4.60 21.74
N ILE A 8 11.05 -5.73 22.45
CA ILE A 8 10.51 -7.00 21.97
C ILE A 8 9.27 -7.34 22.79
N PHE A 9 8.15 -7.56 22.12
CA PHE A 9 6.87 -7.95 22.70
C PHE A 9 6.49 -9.32 22.16
N SER A 10 6.27 -10.30 23.03
CA SER A 10 5.88 -11.65 22.65
C SER A 10 4.61 -12.07 23.36
N GLY A 11 3.70 -12.74 22.66
CA GLY A 11 2.44 -13.20 23.21
C GLY A 11 1.86 -14.35 22.39
N LYS A 12 0.91 -15.07 22.99
CA LYS A 12 0.18 -16.12 22.26
C LYS A 12 -0.71 -15.51 21.19
N THR A 13 -1.44 -14.45 21.55
CA THR A 13 -2.39 -13.77 20.67
C THR A 13 -1.95 -12.34 20.32
N THR A 14 -2.53 -11.76 19.26
CA THR A 14 -2.31 -10.34 18.92
C THR A 14 -2.70 -9.42 20.09
N ASN A 15 -3.78 -9.73 20.81
CA ASN A 15 -4.24 -8.94 21.95
C ASN A 15 -3.21 -8.89 23.09
N ASP A 16 -2.57 -10.03 23.40
CA ASP A 16 -1.54 -10.09 24.43
C ASP A 16 -0.33 -9.21 24.10
N VAL A 17 0.06 -9.22 22.81
CA VAL A 17 1.16 -8.39 22.31
C VAL A 17 0.77 -6.91 22.34
N LEU A 18 -0.41 -6.55 21.85
CA LEU A 18 -0.87 -5.16 21.79
C LEU A 18 -1.06 -4.55 23.19
N LYS A 19 -1.52 -5.32 24.18
CA LYS A 19 -1.58 -4.86 25.58
C LYS A 19 -0.21 -4.49 26.14
N GLN A 20 0.81 -5.32 25.87
CA GLN A 20 2.18 -5.04 26.29
C GLN A 20 2.75 -3.79 25.60
N VAL A 21 2.50 -3.66 24.30
CA VAL A 21 2.88 -2.47 23.51
C VAL A 21 2.22 -1.22 24.09
N TRP A 22 0.91 -1.25 24.31
CA TRP A 22 0.15 -0.11 24.83
C TRP A 22 0.65 0.32 26.20
N SER A 23 0.79 -0.61 27.14
CA SER A 23 1.35 -0.34 28.47
C SER A 23 2.75 0.27 28.39
N THR A 24 3.57 -0.19 27.45
CA THR A 24 4.93 0.34 27.24
C THR A 24 4.91 1.73 26.62
N ILE A 25 4.01 2.03 25.69
CA ILE A 25 3.81 3.38 25.16
C ILE A 25 3.41 4.33 26.28
N GLN A 26 2.48 3.94 27.15
CA GLN A 26 2.01 4.78 28.25
C GLN A 26 3.13 5.11 29.25
N THR A 27 3.97 4.13 29.58
CA THR A 27 4.98 4.24 30.64
C THR A 27 6.36 4.68 30.15
N LYS A 28 6.73 4.35 28.92
CA LYS A 28 8.08 4.56 28.34
C LYS A 28 8.06 5.25 26.98
N GLY A 29 6.88 5.58 26.44
CA GLY A 29 6.76 6.30 25.19
C GLY A 29 7.24 7.74 25.34
N HIS A 30 7.91 8.24 24.31
CA HIS A 30 8.26 9.65 24.22
C HIS A 30 7.16 10.41 23.48
N GLU A 31 6.97 11.68 23.83
CA GLU A 31 6.04 12.57 23.14
C GLU A 31 6.71 13.27 21.96
N TYR A 32 5.96 13.43 20.89
CA TYR A 32 6.38 14.13 19.68
C TYR A 32 5.19 14.90 19.12
N GLN A 33 5.48 16.03 18.47
CA GLN A 33 4.46 16.75 17.71
C GLN A 33 4.37 16.16 16.29
N SER A 34 3.21 15.61 15.93
CA SER A 34 2.92 15.19 14.56
C SER A 34 2.13 16.28 13.81
N GLN A 35 1.99 16.13 12.49
CA GLN A 35 1.12 16.99 11.68
C GLN A 35 -0.36 16.96 12.11
N ARG A 36 -0.78 15.92 12.86
CA ARG A 36 -2.16 15.74 13.35
C ARG A 36 -2.31 16.06 14.84
N GLY A 37 -1.27 16.58 15.49
CA GLY A 37 -1.26 16.87 16.92
C GLY A 37 -0.23 16.05 17.71
N PRO A 38 -0.23 16.19 19.06
CA PRO A 38 0.70 15.50 19.92
C PRO A 38 0.45 13.98 19.90
N VAL A 39 1.52 13.22 19.79
CA VAL A 39 1.50 11.74 19.80
C VAL A 39 2.56 11.21 20.76
N ARG A 40 2.29 10.05 21.37
CA ARG A 40 3.27 9.33 22.20
C ARG A 40 3.62 8.01 21.55
N SER A 41 4.90 7.72 21.35
CA SER A 41 5.34 6.48 20.69
C SER A 41 6.68 5.95 21.17
N ILE A 42 6.89 4.66 20.93
CA ILE A 42 8.16 3.93 21.12
C ILE A 42 8.76 3.61 19.75
N LYS A 43 10.10 3.55 19.66
CA LYS A 43 10.83 3.28 18.41
C LYS A 43 11.52 1.92 18.45
N GLY A 44 11.65 1.29 17.28
CA GLY A 44 12.36 0.01 17.12
C GLY A 44 11.68 -1.14 17.86
N THR A 45 10.44 -1.47 17.48
CA THR A 45 9.67 -2.54 18.13
C THR A 45 9.68 -3.81 17.30
N MET A 46 9.74 -4.95 17.99
CA MET A 46 9.51 -6.28 17.44
C MET A 46 8.30 -6.87 18.16
N MET A 47 7.35 -7.40 17.40
CA MET A 47 6.12 -8.01 17.89
C MET A 47 6.10 -9.48 17.43
N VAL A 48 5.94 -10.40 18.37
CA VAL A 48 5.99 -11.86 18.13
C VAL A 48 4.69 -12.47 18.60
N ILE A 49 3.94 -13.06 17.67
CA ILE A 49 2.68 -13.76 17.93
C ILE A 49 2.93 -15.25 17.68
N THR A 50 2.75 -16.09 18.70
CA THR A 50 3.08 -17.52 18.60
C THR A 50 1.90 -18.42 18.24
N ASP A 51 0.67 -17.92 18.38
CA ASP A 51 -0.57 -18.64 18.02
C ASP A 51 -1.58 -17.69 17.35
N PRO A 52 -1.37 -17.34 16.06
CA PRO A 52 -2.17 -16.34 15.37
C PRO A 52 -3.56 -16.85 14.94
N LEU A 53 -3.84 -18.16 15.03
CA LEU A 53 -5.01 -18.79 14.40
C LEU A 53 -6.30 -18.71 15.24
N ASN A 54 -6.26 -18.17 16.46
CA ASN A 54 -7.39 -18.17 17.40
C ASN A 54 -8.19 -16.85 17.40
N GLU A 55 -8.29 -16.15 16.27
CA GLU A 55 -8.72 -14.74 16.21
C GLU A 55 -10.06 -14.45 15.52
N ALA A 56 -10.95 -15.44 15.36
CA ALA A 56 -12.30 -15.20 14.84
C ALA A 56 -13.15 -14.23 15.69
N LYS A 57 -12.68 -13.83 16.89
CA LYS A 57 -13.41 -12.98 17.85
C LYS A 57 -12.60 -11.80 18.43
N ASN A 58 -11.34 -11.58 18.04
CA ASN A 58 -10.40 -10.74 18.82
C ASN A 58 -10.01 -9.40 18.19
N TYR A 59 -10.90 -8.79 17.39
CA TYR A 59 -10.78 -7.37 17.03
C TYR A 59 -11.68 -6.50 17.93
N PRO A 60 -11.30 -6.17 19.18
CA PRO A 60 -12.12 -5.34 20.06
C PRO A 60 -12.09 -3.85 19.69
N TYR A 61 -11.29 -3.46 18.70
CA TYR A 61 -11.02 -2.05 18.41
C TYR A 61 -12.01 -1.47 17.40
N TRP A 62 -12.50 -2.29 16.46
CA TRP A 62 -13.41 -1.87 15.41
C TRP A 62 -14.68 -2.68 15.49
N ASP A 63 -15.82 -2.01 15.35
CA ASP A 63 -17.07 -2.70 15.09
C ASP A 63 -17.02 -3.42 13.72
N LYS A 64 -17.92 -4.38 13.52
CA LYS A 64 -17.95 -5.19 12.30
C LYS A 64 -18.11 -4.35 11.02
N THR A 65 -18.85 -3.25 11.08
CA THR A 65 -19.07 -2.36 9.93
C THR A 65 -17.79 -1.64 9.54
N SER A 66 -17.04 -1.14 10.53
CA SER A 66 -15.73 -0.50 10.33
C SER A 66 -14.68 -1.50 9.80
N ASP A 67 -14.66 -2.72 10.34
CA ASP A 67 -13.78 -3.78 9.82
C ASP A 67 -14.16 -4.17 8.38
N ASP A 68 -15.44 -4.44 8.10
CA ASP A 68 -15.86 -4.76 6.73
C ASP A 68 -15.51 -3.64 5.75
N TRP A 69 -15.75 -2.38 6.12
CA TRP A 69 -15.36 -1.26 5.27
C TRP A 69 -13.85 -1.22 5.02
N TYR A 70 -13.01 -1.40 6.06
CA TYR A 70 -11.56 -1.40 5.89
C TYR A 70 -11.09 -2.60 5.04
N GLN A 71 -11.64 -3.78 5.32
CA GLN A 71 -11.35 -4.98 4.59
C GLN A 71 -11.72 -4.80 3.11
N ASP A 72 -12.92 -4.31 2.82
CA ASP A 72 -13.39 -4.13 1.44
C ASP A 72 -12.60 -3.05 0.69
N ASN A 73 -12.21 -1.95 1.34
CA ASN A 73 -11.49 -0.86 0.67
C ASN A 73 -9.97 -1.07 0.56
N PHE A 74 -9.37 -1.79 1.51
CA PHE A 74 -7.91 -1.88 1.61
C PHE A 74 -7.36 -3.30 1.53
N VAL A 75 -8.07 -4.35 1.96
CA VAL A 75 -7.47 -5.68 2.22
C VAL A 75 -8.00 -6.79 1.31
N ARG A 76 -9.32 -7.02 1.28
CA ARG A 76 -9.97 -8.26 0.83
C ARG A 76 -9.72 -8.61 -0.63
N LYS A 77 -9.64 -9.93 -0.81
CA LYS A 77 -9.33 -10.73 -2.01
C LYS A 77 -10.33 -10.61 -3.17
N ALA A 78 -11.47 -9.93 -2.97
CA ALA A 78 -12.60 -9.99 -3.89
C ALA A 78 -12.31 -9.43 -5.29
N THR A 79 -11.20 -8.70 -5.46
CA THR A 79 -10.79 -8.21 -6.76
C THR A 79 -9.37 -8.69 -7.09
N ASN A 80 -9.26 -9.85 -7.73
CA ASN A 80 -8.18 -10.13 -8.69
C ASN A 80 -8.22 -9.17 -9.89
N THR A 81 -9.21 -8.25 -9.91
CA THR A 81 -9.34 -7.13 -10.82
C THR A 81 -8.11 -6.25 -10.70
N PRO A 82 -7.30 -6.11 -11.76
CA PRO A 82 -6.19 -5.19 -11.76
C PRO A 82 -6.64 -3.75 -11.45
N PRO A 83 -5.79 -2.95 -10.81
CA PRO A 83 -6.10 -1.58 -10.37
C PRO A 83 -6.47 -0.65 -11.52
N GLU A 84 -5.98 -0.92 -12.73
CA GLU A 84 -6.38 -0.22 -13.94
C GLU A 84 -7.81 -0.53 -14.40
N THR A 85 -8.43 -1.61 -13.91
CA THR A 85 -9.77 -2.07 -14.34
C THR A 85 -10.91 -1.72 -13.37
N LEU A 86 -10.67 -0.83 -12.40
CA LEU A 86 -11.73 -0.39 -11.49
C LEU A 86 -12.87 0.32 -12.23
N LYS A 87 -14.12 -0.04 -11.87
CA LYS A 87 -15.33 0.59 -12.40
C LYS A 87 -15.66 1.88 -11.65
N SER A 88 -16.45 2.74 -12.27
CA SER A 88 -16.99 3.94 -11.63
C SER A 88 -17.73 3.59 -10.34
N GLY A 89 -17.48 4.33 -9.25
CA GLY A 89 -18.09 4.08 -7.94
C GLY A 89 -17.59 2.83 -7.21
N SER A 90 -16.58 2.14 -7.75
CA SER A 90 -15.87 1.08 -7.03
C SER A 90 -14.79 1.68 -6.14
N ASP A 91 -14.47 0.97 -5.05
CA ASP A 91 -13.38 1.16 -4.08
C ASP A 91 -12.53 2.42 -4.22
N ILE A 92 -12.39 3.14 -3.11
CA ILE A 92 -11.66 4.41 -3.06
C ILE A 92 -10.18 4.23 -3.47
N TYR A 93 -9.58 3.05 -3.26
CA TYR A 93 -8.18 2.77 -3.54
C TYR A 93 -7.98 1.60 -4.50
N ALA A 94 -7.35 1.85 -5.66
CA ALA A 94 -7.21 0.87 -6.73
C ALA A 94 -6.33 -0.34 -6.43
N TYR A 95 -5.24 -0.11 -5.71
CA TYR A 95 -4.36 -1.19 -5.27
C TYR A 95 -4.75 -1.55 -3.84
N LYS A 96 -5.42 -2.68 -3.62
CA LYS A 96 -5.59 -3.25 -2.28
C LYS A 96 -4.30 -3.94 -1.83
N TYR A 97 -4.11 -4.12 -0.52
CA TYR A 97 -2.97 -4.83 0.06
C TYR A 97 -2.77 -6.20 -0.58
N VAL A 98 -3.84 -6.94 -0.86
CA VAL A 98 -3.76 -8.24 -1.54
C VAL A 98 -3.18 -8.17 -2.95
N TRP A 99 -3.44 -7.08 -3.69
CA TRP A 99 -2.88 -6.89 -5.02
C TRP A 99 -1.43 -6.45 -4.92
N ARG A 100 -1.12 -5.50 -4.03
CA ARG A 100 0.23 -4.96 -3.81
C ARG A 100 1.21 -6.02 -3.30
N SER A 101 0.77 -6.89 -2.40
CA SER A 101 1.61 -7.95 -1.82
C SER A 101 1.94 -9.06 -2.82
N ARG A 102 1.18 -9.16 -3.91
CA ARG A 102 1.33 -10.18 -4.94
C ARG A 102 1.96 -9.65 -6.23
N TYR A 103 1.57 -8.47 -6.68
CA TYR A 103 2.00 -7.94 -7.97
C TYR A 103 2.83 -6.68 -7.79
N TYR A 104 4.04 -6.72 -8.34
CA TYR A 104 4.93 -5.58 -8.43
C TYR A 104 4.98 -5.09 -9.88
N ASP A 105 4.61 -3.84 -10.14
CA ASP A 105 4.67 -3.25 -11.49
C ASP A 105 5.32 -1.88 -11.57
N GLY A 106 6.02 -1.45 -10.51
CA GLY A 106 6.71 -0.17 -10.47
C GLY A 106 5.77 1.05 -10.48
N GLY A 107 4.46 0.86 -10.27
CA GLY A 107 3.47 1.93 -10.26
C GLY A 107 2.86 2.20 -11.64
N VAL A 108 3.24 1.44 -12.68
CA VAL A 108 2.72 1.63 -14.05
C VAL A 108 1.20 1.48 -14.11
N GLY A 109 0.60 0.56 -13.33
CA GLY A 109 -0.85 0.44 -13.31
C GLY A 109 -1.55 1.63 -12.64
N HIS A 110 -0.88 2.39 -11.75
CA HIS A 110 -1.42 3.66 -11.25
C HIS A 110 -1.47 4.72 -12.35
N VAL A 111 -0.42 4.81 -13.18
CA VAL A 111 -0.38 5.71 -14.34
C VAL A 111 -1.49 5.35 -15.31
N LYS A 112 -1.64 4.06 -15.62
CA LYS A 112 -2.72 3.55 -16.48
C LYS A 112 -4.10 3.90 -15.95
N GLY A 113 -4.36 3.63 -14.66
CA GLY A 113 -5.64 3.98 -14.03
C GLY A 113 -5.94 5.48 -14.14
N VAL A 114 -4.98 6.36 -13.84
CA VAL A 114 -5.16 7.81 -13.94
C VAL A 114 -5.40 8.27 -15.37
N VAL A 115 -4.64 7.74 -16.34
CA VAL A 115 -4.83 8.04 -17.77
C VAL A 115 -6.22 7.61 -18.25
N GLU A 116 -6.68 6.41 -17.87
CA GLU A 116 -8.04 5.96 -18.21
C GLU A 116 -9.12 6.84 -17.59
N VAL A 117 -8.94 7.26 -16.34
CA VAL A 117 -9.85 8.16 -15.63
C VAL A 117 -9.92 9.52 -16.31
N PHE A 118 -8.77 10.07 -16.72
CA PHE A 118 -8.70 11.34 -17.45
C PHE A 118 -9.41 11.24 -18.81
N LYS A 119 -9.19 10.15 -19.55
CA LYS A 119 -9.90 9.91 -20.82
C LYS A 119 -11.42 9.78 -20.63
N LYS A 120 -11.87 9.03 -19.61
CA LYS A 120 -13.30 8.94 -19.26
C LYS A 120 -13.87 10.29 -18.84
N ALA A 121 -13.06 11.13 -18.21
CA ALA A 121 -13.41 12.50 -17.84
C ALA A 121 -13.28 13.50 -19.02
N GLY A 122 -12.98 13.06 -20.24
CA GLY A 122 -12.83 13.94 -21.41
C GLY A 122 -11.61 14.87 -21.36
N VAL A 123 -10.60 14.53 -20.56
CA VAL A 123 -9.33 15.25 -20.48
C VAL A 123 -8.38 14.64 -21.50
N ASN A 124 -8.14 15.37 -22.58
CA ASN A 124 -7.23 14.95 -23.65
C ASN A 124 -5.82 15.52 -23.47
N THR A 125 -5.68 16.58 -22.66
CA THR A 125 -4.41 17.24 -22.38
C THR A 125 -4.43 17.81 -20.98
N ILE A 126 -3.30 17.70 -20.29
CA ILE A 126 -3.02 18.27 -18.98
C ILE A 126 -2.24 19.58 -19.22
N ASP A 127 -2.86 20.71 -18.92
CA ASP A 127 -2.24 22.03 -18.99
C ASP A 127 -2.90 23.01 -18.01
N PHE A 128 -2.90 22.65 -16.72
CA PHE A 128 -3.55 23.48 -15.69
C PHE A 128 -2.87 24.85 -15.59
N LYS A 129 -3.62 25.92 -15.86
CA LYS A 129 -3.15 27.31 -15.73
C LYS A 129 -3.32 27.86 -14.32
N ASN A 130 -4.21 27.26 -13.54
CA ASN A 130 -4.51 27.69 -12.18
C ASN A 130 -5.00 26.51 -11.32
N LYS A 131 -5.11 26.76 -10.01
CA LYS A 131 -5.56 25.78 -9.02
C LYS A 131 -7.01 25.32 -9.27
N GLN A 132 -7.88 26.20 -9.77
CA GLN A 132 -9.30 25.92 -9.97
C GLN A 132 -9.51 24.83 -11.03
N GLU A 133 -8.70 24.82 -12.09
CA GLU A 133 -8.73 23.77 -13.13
C GLU A 133 -8.36 22.40 -12.56
N LEU A 134 -7.32 22.33 -11.72
CA LEU A 134 -6.95 21.10 -11.02
C LEU A 134 -8.07 20.63 -10.08
N VAL A 135 -8.67 21.54 -9.31
CA VAL A 135 -9.79 21.21 -8.42
C VAL A 135 -11.01 20.72 -9.21
N ALA A 136 -11.33 21.34 -10.34
CA ALA A 136 -12.42 20.93 -11.21
C ALA A 136 -12.20 19.51 -11.76
N LEU A 137 -10.96 19.21 -12.18
CA LEU A 137 -10.59 17.85 -12.58
C LEU A 137 -10.75 16.85 -11.44
N LEU A 138 -10.21 17.15 -10.24
CA LEU A 138 -10.30 16.26 -9.09
C LEU A 138 -11.77 15.99 -8.73
N LYS A 139 -12.64 17.00 -8.78
CA LYS A 139 -14.09 16.84 -8.58
C LYS A 139 -14.77 15.97 -9.65
N LYS A 140 -14.24 15.94 -10.87
CA LYS A 140 -14.75 15.07 -11.93
C LYS A 140 -14.24 13.63 -11.80
N ALA A 141 -13.00 13.48 -11.34
CA ALA A 141 -12.29 12.21 -11.31
C ALA A 141 -12.42 11.44 -9.98
N TYR A 142 -12.75 12.10 -8.85
CA TYR A 142 -12.74 11.46 -7.52
C TYR A 142 -13.74 10.31 -7.38
N GLN A 143 -14.82 10.32 -8.15
CA GLN A 143 -15.82 9.24 -8.19
C GLN A 143 -15.29 7.97 -8.88
N LEU A 144 -14.16 8.09 -9.59
CA LEU A 144 -13.53 7.03 -10.35
C LEU A 144 -12.18 6.60 -9.74
N TYR A 145 -11.51 7.50 -9.01
CA TYR A 145 -10.16 7.27 -8.47
C TYR A 145 -9.84 8.22 -7.32
N HIS A 146 -9.11 7.77 -6.28
CA HIS A 146 -8.77 8.65 -5.16
C HIS A 146 -8.01 9.92 -5.60
N PRO A 147 -8.38 11.12 -5.12
CA PRO A 147 -7.68 12.36 -5.42
C PRO A 147 -6.18 12.31 -5.10
N GLU A 148 -5.78 11.67 -4.00
CA GLU A 148 -4.37 11.58 -3.62
C GLU A 148 -3.56 10.76 -4.64
N LEU A 149 -4.14 9.71 -5.22
CA LEU A 149 -3.46 8.93 -6.25
C LEU A 149 -3.31 9.72 -7.55
N ILE A 150 -4.35 10.47 -7.94
CA ILE A 150 -4.29 11.37 -9.09
C ILE A 150 -3.17 12.39 -8.88
N LEU A 151 -3.11 13.02 -7.70
CA LEU A 151 -2.08 13.98 -7.34
C LEU A 151 -0.68 13.35 -7.30
N ALA A 152 -0.54 12.13 -6.76
CA ALA A 152 0.72 11.41 -6.73
C ALA A 152 1.23 11.10 -8.15
N VAL A 153 0.37 10.63 -9.06
CA VAL A 153 0.74 10.36 -10.46
C VAL A 153 1.09 11.65 -11.21
N LEU A 154 0.31 12.72 -11.01
CA LEU A 154 0.62 14.05 -11.57
C LEU A 154 1.98 14.55 -11.10
N SER A 155 2.28 14.41 -9.80
CA SER A 155 3.56 14.79 -9.23
C SER A 155 4.71 13.92 -9.72
N TRP A 156 4.48 12.62 -9.90
CA TRP A 156 5.51 11.65 -10.27
C TRP A 156 5.88 11.73 -11.75
N LYS A 157 4.90 11.64 -12.64
CA LYS A 157 5.15 11.60 -14.09
C LYS A 157 5.29 13.00 -14.69
N GLY A 158 4.72 14.00 -14.04
CA GLY A 158 4.69 15.36 -14.57
C GLY A 158 3.79 15.48 -15.80
N LYS A 159 3.68 16.73 -16.27
CA LYS A 159 2.78 17.11 -17.36
C LYS A 159 3.12 16.40 -18.68
N ASP A 160 4.37 16.48 -19.13
CA ASP A 160 4.74 16.08 -20.49
C ASP A 160 4.57 14.59 -20.72
N LEU A 161 5.01 13.77 -19.75
CA LEU A 161 4.90 12.32 -19.85
C LEU A 161 3.45 11.84 -19.73
N LEU A 162 2.62 12.51 -18.92
CA LEU A 162 1.19 12.18 -18.88
C LEU A 162 0.46 12.59 -20.15
N ASN A 163 0.81 13.72 -20.78
CA ASN A 163 0.28 14.09 -22.08
C ASN A 163 0.66 13.06 -23.14
N PHE A 164 1.92 12.61 -23.16
CA PHE A 164 2.37 11.51 -24.02
C PHE A 164 1.52 10.25 -23.83
N TYR A 165 1.23 9.85 -22.58
CA TYR A 165 0.40 8.67 -22.32
C TYR A 165 -1.09 8.87 -22.63
N LEU A 166 -1.63 10.09 -22.51
CA LEU A 166 -3.00 10.40 -22.92
C LEU A 166 -3.20 10.22 -24.43
N GLU A 167 -2.21 10.64 -25.21
CA GLU A 167 -2.13 10.44 -26.65
C GLU A 167 -1.87 8.98 -27.02
N ASN A 168 -1.04 8.29 -26.24
CA ASN A 168 -0.55 6.94 -26.53
C ASN A 168 -0.85 5.92 -25.41
N PRO A 169 -2.13 5.70 -25.02
CA PRO A 169 -2.46 4.92 -23.83
C PRO A 169 -2.05 3.44 -23.93
N LYS A 170 -1.98 2.89 -25.14
CA LYS A 170 -1.59 1.49 -25.39
C LYS A 170 -0.15 1.20 -24.97
N ILE A 171 0.72 2.21 -24.86
CA ILE A 171 2.09 2.03 -24.38
C ILE A 171 2.10 1.55 -22.93
N LEU A 172 1.16 2.02 -22.11
CA LEU A 172 1.03 1.60 -20.72
C LEU A 172 0.68 0.11 -20.61
N ASP A 173 -0.07 -0.46 -21.56
CA ASP A 173 -0.33 -1.91 -21.61
C ASP A 173 0.97 -2.71 -21.84
N VAL A 174 1.81 -2.23 -22.75
CA VAL A 174 3.10 -2.86 -23.08
C VAL A 174 4.06 -2.75 -21.90
N GLU A 175 4.19 -1.56 -21.31
CA GLU A 175 5.02 -1.33 -20.12
C GLU A 175 4.57 -2.21 -18.96
N LEU A 176 3.26 -2.26 -18.70
CA LEU A 176 2.68 -3.03 -17.61
C LEU A 176 2.90 -4.54 -17.79
N LYS A 177 2.69 -5.06 -18.99
CA LYS A 177 2.97 -6.46 -19.32
C LYS A 177 4.45 -6.80 -19.10
N ARG A 178 5.36 -5.87 -19.39
CA ARG A 178 6.80 -6.06 -19.23
C ARG A 178 7.23 -6.00 -17.76
N SER A 179 6.72 -5.03 -17.00
CA SER A 179 7.17 -4.72 -15.64
C SER A 179 6.47 -5.55 -14.57
N ARG A 180 5.21 -5.96 -14.78
CA ARG A 180 4.43 -6.66 -13.77
C ARG A 180 5.05 -8.04 -13.46
N ARG A 181 5.29 -8.28 -12.18
CA ARG A 181 5.82 -9.54 -11.64
C ARG A 181 4.88 -10.05 -10.56
N ASP A 182 4.57 -11.34 -10.61
CA ASP A 182 3.88 -12.04 -9.52
C ASP A 182 4.93 -12.46 -8.47
N THR A 183 5.09 -11.63 -7.45
CA THR A 183 6.08 -11.82 -6.38
C THR A 183 5.70 -13.00 -5.49
N LEU A 184 4.41 -13.26 -5.28
CA LEU A 184 3.96 -14.43 -4.52
C LEU A 184 4.31 -15.72 -5.26
N GLN A 185 4.06 -15.78 -6.57
CA GLN A 185 4.45 -16.93 -7.38
C GLN A 185 5.97 -17.14 -7.33
N SER A 186 6.74 -16.05 -7.43
CA SER A 186 8.21 -16.10 -7.34
C SER A 186 8.68 -16.66 -6.00
N VAL A 187 8.04 -16.28 -4.88
CA VAL A 187 8.33 -16.82 -3.54
C VAL A 187 7.96 -18.30 -3.43
N ILE A 188 6.80 -18.69 -3.97
CA ILE A 188 6.37 -20.10 -3.99
C ILE A 188 7.39 -20.95 -4.75
N ASP A 189 7.85 -20.49 -5.91
CA ASP A 189 8.80 -21.21 -6.74
C ASP A 189 10.21 -21.27 -6.10
N GLU A 190 10.65 -20.19 -5.46
CA GLU A 190 11.90 -20.14 -4.69
C GLU A 190 11.89 -21.19 -3.57
N ILE A 191 10.83 -21.26 -2.76
CA ILE A 191 10.72 -22.21 -1.65
C ILE A 191 10.64 -23.65 -2.15
N LYS A 192 9.93 -23.91 -3.26
CA LYS A 192 9.89 -25.23 -3.89
C LYS A 192 11.29 -25.67 -4.36
N SER A 193 12.08 -24.74 -4.89
CA SER A 193 13.44 -25.02 -5.36
C SER A 193 14.44 -25.20 -4.22
N SER A 194 14.28 -24.42 -3.14
CA SER A 194 15.12 -24.46 -1.96
C SER A 194 14.32 -24.07 -0.73
N SER A 195 13.94 -25.06 0.06
CA SER A 195 13.09 -24.87 1.23
C SER A 195 13.79 -24.11 2.37
N ALA A 196 15.13 -24.02 2.33
CA ALA A 196 15.97 -23.23 3.24
C ALA A 196 16.29 -21.82 2.70
N SER A 197 15.68 -21.41 1.58
CA SER A 197 16.00 -20.12 0.95
C SER A 197 15.67 -18.95 1.87
N ARG A 198 16.64 -18.03 1.99
CA ARG A 198 16.46 -16.73 2.66
C ARG A 198 15.99 -15.64 1.70
N ARG A 199 15.79 -15.97 0.41
CA ARG A 199 15.40 -15.04 -0.67
C ARG A 199 13.89 -15.01 -0.92
N ALA A 200 13.13 -15.84 -0.21
CA ALA A 200 11.68 -15.90 -0.22
C ALA A 200 11.03 -14.66 0.43
N ILE A 201 11.13 -13.52 -0.24
CA ILE A 201 10.67 -12.21 0.22
C ILE A 201 9.61 -11.70 -0.73
N THR A 202 8.43 -11.35 -0.20
CA THR A 202 7.47 -10.51 -0.92
C THR A 202 7.71 -9.06 -0.50
N PRO A 203 8.24 -8.20 -1.39
CA PRO A 203 8.32 -6.78 -1.08
C PRO A 203 6.90 -6.24 -0.92
N SER A 204 6.64 -5.55 0.19
CA SER A 204 5.34 -4.91 0.41
C SER A 204 5.22 -3.66 -0.46
N PHE A 205 6.32 -2.92 -0.66
CA PHE A 205 6.41 -1.77 -1.55
C PHE A 205 7.87 -1.44 -1.87
N THR A 206 8.20 -1.23 -3.14
CA THR A 206 9.41 -0.50 -3.59
C THR A 206 9.06 0.20 -4.91
N TYR A 207 8.20 1.22 -4.90
CA TYR A 207 8.07 2.04 -6.10
C TYR A 207 9.24 3.02 -6.11
N GLU A 208 10.37 2.59 -6.69
CA GLU A 208 11.66 3.32 -6.74
C GLU A 208 11.55 4.81 -7.12
N GLN A 209 10.44 5.24 -7.72
CA GLN A 209 10.22 6.64 -8.08
C GLN A 209 9.05 7.33 -7.35
N ILE A 210 8.03 6.60 -6.86
CA ILE A 210 6.94 7.20 -6.07
C ILE A 210 7.40 7.41 -4.63
N ASP A 211 8.12 6.44 -4.05
CA ASP A 211 8.60 6.50 -2.67
C ASP A 211 9.63 7.63 -2.47
N HIS A 212 10.32 8.05 -3.54
CA HIS A 212 11.28 9.16 -3.56
C HIS A 212 10.69 10.50 -4.04
N SER A 213 9.41 10.53 -4.43
CA SER A 213 8.76 11.74 -4.98
C SER A 213 8.40 12.81 -3.94
N GLY A 214 8.52 12.51 -2.64
CA GLY A 214 8.12 13.40 -1.55
C GLY A 214 6.60 13.51 -1.34
N ALA A 215 5.78 12.87 -2.18
CA ALA A 215 4.33 12.78 -2.03
C ALA A 215 3.93 11.68 -1.04
N ALA A 216 4.26 11.87 0.25
CA ALA A 216 4.16 10.86 1.31
C ALA A 216 2.71 10.42 1.68
N GLY A 217 1.68 11.04 1.11
CA GLY A 217 0.27 10.73 1.45
C GLY A 217 -0.22 9.35 1.02
N GLY A 218 0.43 8.73 0.02
CA GLY A 218 0.03 7.44 -0.53
C GLY A 218 0.92 6.25 -0.14
N VAL A 219 1.99 6.47 0.64
CA VAL A 219 2.98 5.43 0.99
C VAL A 219 2.44 4.62 2.17
N PRO A 220 2.13 3.32 1.99
CA PRO A 220 1.67 2.48 3.09
C PRO A 220 2.79 2.22 4.10
N VAL A 221 2.41 1.96 5.35
CA VAL A 221 3.34 1.85 6.50
C VAL A 221 4.14 0.52 6.51
N TYR A 222 3.87 -0.42 5.59
CA TYR A 222 4.49 -1.75 5.56
C TYR A 222 5.57 -1.87 4.50
N GLN A 223 6.77 -2.34 4.88
CA GLN A 223 7.93 -2.35 3.99
C GLN A 223 8.21 -3.72 3.35
N ASN A 224 8.21 -4.84 4.08
CA ASN A 224 8.47 -6.17 3.50
C ASN A 224 7.81 -7.30 4.29
N TYR A 225 7.49 -8.41 3.63
CA TYR A 225 7.17 -9.69 4.26
C TYR A 225 8.20 -10.73 3.86
N GLN A 226 8.70 -11.49 4.82
CA GLN A 226 9.65 -12.57 4.59
C GLN A 226 9.15 -13.86 5.20
N LEU A 227 9.14 -14.92 4.40
CA LEU A 227 8.76 -16.25 4.84
C LEU A 227 10.03 -17.04 5.17
N TYR A 228 10.08 -17.58 6.38
CA TYR A 228 11.10 -18.52 6.81
C TYR A 228 10.43 -19.85 7.10
N VAL A 229 10.88 -20.92 6.44
CA VAL A 229 10.45 -22.28 6.76
C VAL A 229 11.56 -22.94 7.56
N ASN A 230 11.25 -23.37 8.78
CA ASN A 230 12.15 -24.14 9.62
C ASN A 230 11.54 -25.52 9.83
N PHE A 231 12.12 -26.55 9.22
CA PHE A 231 11.65 -27.93 9.34
C PHE A 231 12.19 -28.65 10.59
N ASP A 232 13.09 -28.02 11.34
CA ASP A 232 13.73 -28.60 12.52
C ASP A 232 12.98 -28.28 13.84
N LYS A 233 11.71 -27.84 13.75
CA LYS A 233 10.79 -27.63 14.88
C LYS A 233 9.47 -28.34 14.67
#